data_AF-A0A1T4YT66-F1
#
_entry.id   AF-A0A1T4YT66-F1
#
_cell.length_a   1.000
_cell.length_b   1.000
_cell.length_c   1.000
_cell.angle_alpha   90.00
_cell.angle_beta   90.00
_cell.angle_gamma   90.00
#
_symmetry.space_group_name_H-M   'P 1'
#
loop_
_entity.id
_entity.type
_entity.pdbx_description
1 polymer ?
#
loop_
_entity_poly.entity_id
_entity_poly.type
_entity_poly.pdbx_seq_one_letter_code
_entity_poly.pdbx_strand_id
1 'polypeptide(L)'
;MDSLRKKLQKELQQQPDLQIKQSASWGLPVQLVKVPYSTIKRTTMDILMKMILLTIQKLDVTEPKTIADFLAVEPLFVKDLFEKMQRTKMIQQRKGIFELTKIGVEQLQSGVYEHPPEKNEKNFYYSLSHKEIVCEEKENILTAKVPPFRLAKKQVHNVENLDRELLRIALLSVETETSEGSLQMVVDKIETPIQLADKLIPCMEFLVYNRVEKVYFTRVWNTLTEQWDEVLEKYIEEMDPLTSQS
;
A
#
# COMPACT_ATOMS: atom_id res chain seq x y z
N MET A 1 16.29 12.90 -21.45
CA MET A 1 16.81 13.77 -20.38
C MET A 1 16.98 15.22 -20.83
N ASP A 2 17.67 15.50 -21.94
CA ASP A 2 17.91 16.90 -22.37
C ASP A 2 16.66 17.69 -22.72
N SER A 3 15.66 17.06 -23.34
CA SER A 3 14.35 17.67 -23.62
C SER A 3 13.64 18.09 -22.33
N LEU A 4 13.62 17.22 -21.33
CA LEU A 4 13.04 17.49 -20.02
C LEU A 4 13.78 18.63 -19.30
N ARG A 5 15.11 18.61 -19.31
CA ARG A 5 15.93 19.70 -18.73
C ARG A 5 15.57 21.05 -19.35
N LYS A 6 15.50 21.14 -20.68
CA LYS A 6 15.14 22.39 -21.37
C LYS A 6 13.73 22.85 -21.04
N LYS A 7 12.78 21.92 -20.92
CA LYS A 7 11.40 22.22 -20.50
C LYS A 7 11.38 22.84 -19.10
N LEU A 8 12.03 22.21 -18.13
CA LEU A 8 12.08 22.68 -16.74
C LEU A 8 12.84 24.00 -16.59
N GLN A 9 13.93 24.19 -17.34
CA GLN A 9 14.65 25.48 -17.38
C GLN A 9 13.75 26.60 -17.88
N LYS A 10 12.98 26.34 -18.95
CA LYS A 10 12.04 27.32 -19.50
C LYS A 10 10.94 27.64 -18.48
N GLU A 11 10.42 26.65 -17.77
CA GLU A 11 9.44 26.83 -16.70
C GLU A 11 9.96 27.75 -15.59
N LEU A 12 11.15 27.48 -15.04
CA LEU A 12 11.77 28.32 -14.01
C LEU A 12 12.08 29.74 -14.50
N GLN A 13 12.47 29.89 -15.77
CA GLN A 13 12.79 31.19 -16.37
C GLN A 13 11.55 32.02 -16.77
N GLN A 14 10.33 31.47 -16.71
CA GLN A 14 9.11 32.28 -16.87
C GLN A 14 8.95 33.28 -15.73
N GLN A 15 9.58 33.04 -14.58
CA GLN A 15 9.64 33.97 -13.47
C GLN A 15 10.85 34.89 -13.65
N PRO A 16 10.66 36.19 -13.96
CA PRO A 16 11.74 37.10 -14.34
C PRO A 16 12.74 37.37 -13.21
N ASP A 17 12.31 37.15 -11.97
CA ASP A 17 13.09 37.34 -10.76
C ASP A 17 14.02 36.16 -10.48
N LEU A 18 13.82 35.01 -11.14
CA LEU A 18 14.63 33.82 -10.93
C LEU A 18 15.73 33.70 -11.99
N GLN A 19 16.94 33.43 -11.52
CA GLN A 19 18.08 33.12 -12.39
C GLN A 19 18.66 31.76 -12.05
N ILE A 20 18.63 30.85 -13.02
CA ILE A 20 19.33 29.55 -12.91
C ILE A 20 20.84 29.81 -13.01
N LYS A 21 21.59 29.38 -12.00
CA LYS A 21 23.06 29.52 -11.92
C LYS A 21 23.77 28.23 -12.32
N GLN A 22 23.25 27.10 -11.88
CA GLN A 22 23.81 25.78 -12.18
C GLN A 22 22.68 24.77 -12.37
N SER A 23 22.97 23.71 -13.11
CA SER A 23 22.09 22.53 -13.16
C SER A 23 22.88 21.24 -13.23
N ALA A 24 22.38 20.22 -12.54
CA ALA A 24 22.99 18.91 -12.43
C ALA A 24 21.94 17.80 -12.61
N SER A 25 22.42 16.60 -12.93
CA SER A 25 21.60 15.39 -12.99
C SER A 25 22.27 14.30 -12.18
N TRP A 26 21.50 13.64 -11.32
CA TRP A 26 21.98 12.57 -10.45
C TRP A 26 20.86 11.56 -10.20
N GLY A 27 21.23 10.38 -9.71
CA GLY A 27 20.33 9.27 -9.45
C GLY A 27 19.98 9.18 -7.98
N LEU A 28 18.71 9.38 -7.63
CA LEU A 28 18.17 9.10 -6.31
C LEU A 28 18.15 7.58 -6.08
N PRO A 29 18.84 7.05 -5.06
CA PRO A 29 18.72 5.65 -4.69
C PRO A 29 17.32 5.36 -4.15
N VAL A 30 16.63 4.42 -4.79
CA VAL A 30 15.34 3.89 -4.34
C VAL A 30 15.38 2.37 -4.34
N GLN A 31 14.66 1.76 -3.42
CA GLN A 31 14.50 0.32 -3.33
C GLN A 31 13.15 -0.05 -3.94
N LEU A 32 13.15 -1.01 -4.87
CA LEU A 32 11.93 -1.67 -5.30
C LEU A 32 11.58 -2.74 -4.27
N VAL A 33 10.43 -2.59 -3.63
CA VAL A 33 9.97 -3.44 -2.54
C VAL A 33 8.67 -4.11 -2.95
N LYS A 34 8.63 -5.43 -2.82
CA LYS A 34 7.39 -6.19 -2.90
C LYS A 34 6.76 -6.31 -1.52
N VAL A 35 5.46 -6.03 -1.46
CA VAL A 35 4.64 -6.09 -0.26
C VAL A 35 3.57 -7.17 -0.46
N PRO A 36 3.78 -8.38 0.07
CA PRO A 36 2.73 -9.41 0.09
C PRO A 36 1.70 -9.09 1.17
N TYR A 37 0.42 -9.27 0.87
CA TYR A 37 -0.68 -9.01 1.80
C TYR A 37 -1.87 -9.94 1.52
N SER A 38 -2.76 -10.10 2.49
CA SER A 38 -4.06 -10.74 2.29
C SER A 38 -5.17 -9.70 2.32
N THR A 39 -6.21 -9.91 1.52
CA THR A 39 -7.48 -9.20 1.64
C THR A 39 -8.58 -10.16 2.07
N ILE A 40 -9.55 -9.64 2.80
CA ILE A 40 -10.78 -10.34 3.12
C ILE A 40 -11.93 -9.62 2.43
N LYS A 41 -12.75 -10.41 1.73
CA LYS A 41 -14.04 -9.96 1.25
C LYS A 41 -15.08 -10.13 2.34
N ARG A 42 -15.86 -9.09 2.58
CA ARG A 42 -16.98 -9.03 3.53
C ARG A 42 -18.26 -8.81 2.74
N THR A 43 -19.27 -9.62 3.03
CA THR A 43 -20.60 -9.48 2.44
C THR A 43 -21.67 -9.55 3.51
N THR A 44 -22.81 -8.90 3.31
CA THR A 44 -23.99 -9.15 4.15
C THR A 44 -24.31 -10.65 4.17
N MET A 45 -24.51 -11.19 5.36
CA MET A 45 -24.82 -12.59 5.55
C MET A 45 -26.19 -12.93 4.96
N ASP A 46 -26.26 -14.02 4.19
CA ASP A 46 -27.52 -14.55 3.69
C ASP A 46 -28.43 -15.02 4.84
N ILE A 47 -29.75 -14.87 4.67
CA ILE A 47 -30.76 -15.27 5.65
C ILE A 47 -30.63 -16.74 6.04
N LEU A 48 -30.43 -17.65 5.09
CA LEU A 48 -30.28 -19.07 5.36
C LEU A 48 -29.04 -19.35 6.21
N MET A 49 -27.90 -18.72 5.88
CA MET A 49 -26.68 -18.85 6.70
C MET A 49 -26.93 -18.35 8.13
N LYS A 50 -27.58 -17.20 8.27
CA LYS A 50 -27.97 -16.64 9.57
C LYS A 50 -28.86 -17.58 10.36
N MET A 51 -29.87 -18.17 9.72
CA MET A 51 -30.78 -19.13 10.33
C MET A 51 -30.08 -20.41 10.76
N ILE A 52 -29.13 -20.92 9.97
CA ILE A 52 -28.33 -22.09 10.33
C ILE A 52 -27.49 -21.80 11.58
N LEU A 53 -26.78 -20.66 11.61
CA LEU A 53 -25.96 -20.27 12.77
C LEU A 53 -26.81 -20.05 14.03
N LEU A 54 -27.99 -19.42 13.91
CA LEU A 54 -28.95 -19.28 15.01
C LEU A 54 -29.48 -20.62 15.51
N THR A 55 -29.68 -21.59 14.60
CA THR A 55 -30.12 -22.95 14.94
C THR A 55 -29.03 -23.67 15.73
N ILE A 56 -27.78 -23.63 15.26
CA ILE A 56 -26.61 -24.18 15.97
C ILE A 56 -26.42 -23.52 17.34
N GLN A 57 -26.74 -22.22 17.48
CA GLN A 57 -26.65 -21.52 18.76
C GLN A 57 -27.70 -21.99 19.78
N LYS A 58 -28.87 -22.46 19.31
CA LYS A 58 -30.04 -22.71 20.15
C LYS A 58 -30.37 -24.19 20.34
N LEU A 59 -29.89 -25.06 19.46
CA LEU A 59 -30.19 -26.49 19.46
C LEU A 59 -28.89 -27.31 19.43
N ASP A 60 -28.93 -28.49 20.05
CA ASP A 60 -27.85 -29.48 19.95
C ASP A 60 -27.88 -30.15 18.57
N VAL A 61 -27.14 -29.58 17.62
CA VAL A 61 -27.05 -30.10 16.26
C VAL A 61 -25.92 -31.12 16.18
N THR A 62 -26.24 -32.37 15.82
CA THR A 62 -25.26 -33.45 15.61
C THR A 62 -24.96 -33.69 14.13
N GLU A 63 -25.89 -33.36 13.23
CA GLU A 63 -25.72 -33.48 11.78
C GLU A 63 -26.43 -32.34 11.01
N PRO A 64 -25.93 -31.95 9.82
CA PRO A 64 -26.55 -30.88 9.02
C PRO A 64 -28.01 -31.16 8.62
N LYS A 65 -28.38 -32.44 8.47
CA LYS A 65 -29.74 -32.85 8.09
C LYS A 65 -30.78 -32.37 9.10
N THR A 66 -30.46 -32.39 10.40
CA THR A 66 -31.35 -31.87 11.45
C THR A 66 -31.75 -30.42 11.20
N ILE A 67 -30.82 -29.61 10.67
CA ILE A 67 -31.10 -28.21 10.35
C ILE A 67 -31.95 -28.09 9.08
N ALA A 68 -31.69 -28.91 8.06
CA ALA A 68 -32.49 -28.92 6.84
C ALA A 68 -33.96 -29.25 7.14
N ASP A 69 -34.19 -30.26 7.98
CA ASP A 69 -35.52 -30.65 8.43
C ASP A 69 -36.18 -29.55 9.27
N PHE A 70 -35.43 -28.92 10.19
CA PHE A 70 -35.94 -27.85 11.06
C PHE A 70 -36.30 -26.57 10.30
N LEU A 71 -35.47 -26.19 9.32
CA LEU A 71 -35.68 -24.99 8.50
C LEU A 71 -36.56 -25.25 7.26
N ALA A 72 -36.97 -26.50 7.02
CA ALA A 72 -37.73 -26.93 5.86
C ALA A 72 -37.10 -26.50 4.51
N VAL A 73 -35.78 -26.74 4.38
CA VAL A 73 -34.98 -26.39 3.20
C VAL A 73 -34.30 -27.62 2.60
N GLU A 74 -33.90 -27.52 1.33
CA GLU A 74 -33.20 -28.60 0.62
C GLU A 74 -31.88 -29.00 1.34
N PRO A 75 -31.70 -30.27 1.73
CA PRO A 75 -30.52 -30.72 2.46
C PRO A 75 -29.18 -30.43 1.79
N LEU A 76 -29.12 -30.43 0.45
CA LEU A 76 -27.90 -30.13 -0.29
C LEU A 76 -27.42 -28.69 -0.06
N PHE A 77 -28.33 -27.71 0.04
CA PHE A 77 -27.97 -26.31 0.31
C PHE A 77 -27.44 -26.13 1.73
N VAL A 78 -28.07 -26.78 2.71
CA VAL A 78 -27.58 -26.73 4.10
C VAL A 78 -26.21 -27.36 4.19
N LYS A 79 -25.99 -28.51 3.56
CA LYS A 79 -24.69 -29.19 3.58
C LYS A 79 -23.58 -28.31 3.01
N ASP A 80 -23.79 -27.67 1.87
CA ASP A 80 -22.80 -26.77 1.26
C ASP A 80 -22.45 -25.58 2.17
N LEU A 81 -23.47 -24.91 2.72
CA LEU A 81 -23.26 -23.82 3.68
C LEU A 81 -22.56 -24.30 4.95
N PHE A 82 -22.90 -25.50 5.44
CA PHE A 82 -22.29 -26.10 6.63
C PHE A 82 -20.80 -26.34 6.43
N GLU A 83 -20.43 -26.95 5.30
CA GLU A 83 -19.02 -27.15 4.93
C GLU A 83 -18.29 -25.82 4.78
N LYS A 84 -18.94 -24.82 4.16
CA LYS A 84 -18.39 -23.46 4.03
C LYS A 84 -18.10 -22.83 5.40
N MET A 85 -19.04 -22.91 6.34
CA MET A 85 -18.91 -22.36 7.69
C MET A 85 -17.88 -23.11 8.54
N GLN A 86 -17.67 -24.40 8.31
CA GLN A 86 -16.56 -25.14 8.92
C GLN A 86 -15.20 -24.70 8.35
N ARG A 87 -15.09 -24.56 7.03
CA ARG A 87 -13.86 -24.10 6.36
C ARG A 87 -13.46 -22.69 6.81
N THR A 88 -14.43 -21.79 6.98
CA THR A 88 -14.20 -20.44 7.55
C THR A 88 -14.17 -20.40 9.07
N LYS A 89 -14.19 -21.56 9.73
CA LYS A 89 -14.10 -21.71 11.19
C LYS A 89 -15.19 -20.94 11.96
N MET A 90 -16.35 -20.69 11.35
CA MET A 90 -17.50 -20.12 12.06
C MET A 90 -18.15 -21.14 12.99
N ILE A 91 -18.10 -22.42 12.60
CA ILE A 91 -18.61 -23.54 13.40
C ILE A 91 -17.55 -24.62 13.53
N GLN A 92 -17.62 -25.38 14.60
CA GLN A 92 -16.73 -26.51 14.88
C GLN A 92 -17.53 -27.63 15.55
N GLN A 93 -17.04 -28.86 15.45
CA GLN A 93 -17.63 -29.99 16.17
C GLN A 93 -16.87 -30.21 17.49
N ARG A 94 -17.60 -30.25 18.61
CA ARG A 94 -17.07 -30.61 19.93
C ARG A 94 -17.97 -31.65 20.56
N LYS A 95 -17.38 -32.76 21.01
CA LYS A 95 -18.10 -33.88 21.65
C LYS A 95 -19.29 -34.41 20.82
N GLY A 96 -19.18 -34.37 19.49
CA GLY A 96 -20.24 -34.81 18.57
C GLY A 96 -21.32 -33.78 18.26
N ILE A 97 -21.30 -32.60 18.89
CA ILE A 97 -22.26 -31.51 18.68
C ILE A 97 -21.56 -30.36 17.95
N PHE A 98 -22.25 -29.69 17.06
CA PHE A 98 -21.77 -28.48 16.40
C PHE A 98 -22.02 -27.25 17.27
N GLU A 99 -21.00 -26.40 17.38
CA GLU A 99 -21.05 -25.17 18.15
C GLU A 99 -20.46 -24.02 17.32
N LEU A 100 -20.96 -22.80 17.58
CA LEU A 100 -20.34 -21.59 17.05
C LEU A 100 -18.97 -21.37 17.69
N THR A 101 -18.00 -20.97 16.87
CA THR A 101 -16.73 -20.43 17.39
C THR A 101 -16.90 -18.96 17.74
N LYS A 102 -15.86 -18.33 18.32
CA LYS A 102 -15.82 -16.88 18.51
C LYS A 102 -16.06 -16.11 17.21
N ILE A 103 -15.43 -16.54 16.11
CA ILE A 103 -15.59 -15.96 14.77
C ILE A 103 -17.05 -16.07 14.32
N GLY A 104 -17.67 -17.24 14.50
CA GLY A 104 -19.07 -17.46 14.14
C GLY A 104 -20.03 -16.55 14.91
N VAL A 105 -19.79 -16.35 16.21
CA VAL A 105 -20.61 -15.44 17.05
C VAL A 105 -20.46 -13.99 16.57
N GLU A 106 -19.23 -13.51 16.36
CA GLU A 106 -18.95 -12.12 15.94
C GLU A 106 -19.56 -11.81 14.55
N GLN A 107 -19.41 -12.72 13.59
CA GLN A 107 -20.00 -12.58 12.25
C GLN A 107 -21.53 -12.65 12.28
N LEU A 108 -22.10 -13.53 13.11
CA LEU A 108 -23.56 -13.61 13.29
C LEU A 108 -24.14 -12.32 13.90
N GLN A 109 -23.46 -11.76 14.90
CA GLN A 109 -23.89 -10.52 15.58
C GLN A 109 -23.76 -9.30 14.67
N SER A 110 -22.67 -9.19 13.90
CA SER A 110 -22.49 -8.10 12.93
C SER A 110 -23.36 -8.27 11.69
N GLY A 111 -23.84 -9.48 11.40
CA GLY A 111 -24.56 -9.79 10.17
C GLY A 111 -23.66 -9.78 8.92
N VAL A 112 -22.35 -9.83 9.11
CA VAL A 112 -21.34 -9.79 8.05
C VAL A 112 -20.67 -11.15 7.96
N TYR A 113 -20.65 -11.71 6.76
CA TYR A 113 -19.90 -12.91 6.43
C TYR A 113 -18.54 -12.52 5.84
N GLU A 114 -17.46 -13.03 6.44
CA GLU A 114 -16.10 -12.88 5.91
C GLU A 114 -15.72 -14.12 5.10
N HIS A 115 -15.36 -13.90 3.85
CA HIS A 115 -14.87 -14.95 2.95
C HIS A 115 -13.42 -15.30 3.31
N PRO A 116 -12.92 -16.48 2.89
CA PRO A 116 -11.52 -16.84 3.07
C PRO A 116 -10.57 -15.75 2.54
N PRO A 117 -9.46 -15.45 3.24
CA PRO A 117 -8.51 -14.44 2.79
C PRO A 117 -7.89 -14.79 1.44
N GLU A 118 -7.78 -13.81 0.56
CA GLU A 118 -7.12 -13.90 -0.74
C GLU A 118 -5.72 -13.28 -0.65
N LYS A 119 -4.71 -13.99 -1.15
CA LYS A 119 -3.32 -13.50 -1.15
C LYS A 119 -3.06 -12.63 -2.36
N ASN A 120 -2.43 -11.49 -2.12
CA ASN A 120 -2.08 -10.48 -3.11
C ASN A 120 -0.64 -10.02 -2.89
N GLU A 121 -0.08 -9.38 -3.90
CA GLU A 121 1.22 -8.70 -3.81
C GLU A 121 1.19 -7.42 -4.62
N LYS A 122 1.87 -6.38 -4.11
CA LYS A 122 2.10 -5.14 -4.85
C LYS A 122 3.56 -4.70 -4.71
N ASN A 123 4.06 -4.02 -5.73
CA ASN A 123 5.41 -3.49 -5.75
C ASN A 123 5.39 -1.97 -5.58
N PHE A 124 6.30 -1.46 -4.76
CA PHE A 124 6.41 -0.04 -4.45
C PHE A 124 7.86 0.42 -4.52
N TYR A 125 8.06 1.70 -4.83
CA TYR A 125 9.35 2.36 -4.70
C TYR A 125 9.47 3.01 -3.32
N TYR A 126 10.45 2.57 -2.54
CA TYR A 126 10.80 3.15 -1.25
C TYR A 126 12.04 4.02 -1.40
N SER A 127 12.00 5.25 -0.88
CA SER A 127 13.15 6.15 -0.90
C SER A 127 13.73 6.34 0.49
N LEU A 128 15.02 6.04 0.64
CA LEU A 128 15.74 6.26 1.90
C LEU A 128 15.90 7.73 2.28
N SER A 129 15.98 8.61 1.27
CA SER A 129 16.07 10.05 1.50
C SER A 129 14.77 10.61 2.09
N HIS A 130 13.62 10.08 1.63
CA HIS A 130 12.30 10.48 2.12
C HIS A 130 11.86 9.69 3.36
N LYS A 131 12.42 8.49 3.57
CA LYS A 131 11.98 7.50 4.57
C LYS A 131 10.51 7.11 4.41
N GLU A 132 10.02 7.09 3.18
CA GLU A 132 8.63 6.79 2.86
C GLU A 132 8.51 6.01 1.54
N ILE A 133 7.33 5.41 1.35
CA ILE A 133 6.94 4.83 0.07
C ILE A 133 6.51 5.97 -0.84
N VAL A 134 7.20 6.10 -1.97
CA VAL A 134 7.03 7.21 -2.90
C VAL A 134 5.85 6.96 -3.84
N CYS A 135 5.79 5.78 -4.47
CA CYS A 135 4.68 5.38 -5.33
C CYS A 135 4.69 3.87 -5.62
N GLU A 136 3.60 3.37 -6.21
CA GLU A 136 3.53 2.04 -6.83
C GLU A 136 4.55 1.90 -7.97
N GLU A 137 4.98 0.68 -8.26
CA GLU A 137 5.84 0.39 -9.40
C GLU A 137 5.18 0.84 -10.72
N LYS A 138 5.85 1.75 -11.41
CA LYS A 138 5.50 2.20 -12.76
C LYS A 138 6.33 1.42 -13.78
N GLU A 139 5.69 0.99 -14.87
CA GLU A 139 6.36 0.28 -15.97
C GLU A 139 7.38 1.17 -16.72
N ASN A 140 7.06 2.45 -16.89
CA ASN A 140 7.83 3.40 -17.71
C ASN A 140 8.66 4.36 -16.86
N ILE A 141 9.53 3.84 -15.99
CA ILE A 141 10.48 4.69 -15.27
C ILE A 141 11.61 5.15 -16.20
N LEU A 142 11.92 6.45 -16.16
CA LEU A 142 13.10 7.00 -16.82
C LEU A 142 14.36 6.39 -16.20
N THR A 143 15.07 5.57 -16.97
CA THR A 143 16.37 5.03 -16.59
C THR A 143 17.45 5.74 -17.41
N ALA A 144 18.26 6.56 -16.75
CA ALA A 144 19.39 7.24 -17.36
C ALA A 144 20.65 6.90 -16.58
N LYS A 145 21.79 6.76 -17.28
CA LYS A 145 23.08 6.55 -16.63
C LYS A 145 23.53 7.87 -16.00
N VAL A 146 23.15 8.07 -14.74
CA VAL A 146 23.48 9.26 -13.94
C VAL A 146 24.34 8.87 -12.74
N PRO A 147 25.22 9.75 -12.24
CA PRO A 147 25.95 9.49 -11.02
C PRO A 147 24.97 9.41 -9.83
N PRO A 148 25.26 8.61 -8.80
CA PRO A 148 24.41 8.54 -7.61
C PRO A 148 24.34 9.89 -6.89
N PHE A 149 23.24 10.13 -6.19
CA PHE A 149 23.05 11.35 -5.40
C PHE A 149 24.16 11.52 -4.36
N ARG A 150 24.82 12.69 -4.37
CA ARG A 150 26.01 12.98 -3.56
C ARG A 150 25.78 12.88 -2.04
N LEU A 151 24.55 13.17 -1.60
CA LEU A 151 24.13 13.13 -0.20
C LEU A 151 23.40 11.84 0.17
N ALA A 152 23.37 10.85 -0.73
CA ALA A 152 22.83 9.54 -0.42
C ALA A 152 23.59 8.96 0.78
N LYS A 153 22.89 8.73 1.88
CA LYS A 153 23.50 8.05 3.03
C LYS A 153 23.89 6.64 2.58
N LYS A 154 25.07 6.16 3.01
CA LYS A 154 25.41 4.73 3.00
C LYS A 154 24.57 3.98 4.04
N GLN A 155 23.25 4.06 3.94
CA GLN A 155 22.36 3.36 4.87
C GLN A 155 21.83 2.11 4.19
N VAL A 156 22.30 0.97 4.68
CA VAL A 156 21.69 -0.33 4.43
C VAL A 156 20.44 -0.37 5.30
N HIS A 157 19.31 0.11 4.78
CA HIS A 157 18.04 -0.06 5.48
C HIS A 157 17.53 -1.45 5.14
N ASN A 158 17.30 -2.27 6.18
CA ASN A 158 16.66 -3.55 5.97
C ASN A 158 15.18 -3.28 5.64
N VAL A 159 14.77 -3.64 4.43
CA VAL A 159 13.40 -3.53 3.94
C VAL A 159 12.43 -4.33 4.82
N GLU A 160 12.88 -5.43 5.43
CA GLU A 160 12.08 -6.27 6.33
C GLU A 160 11.59 -5.51 7.58
N ASN A 161 12.26 -4.41 7.95
CA ASN A 161 11.94 -3.58 9.12
C ASN A 161 11.12 -2.32 8.76
N LEU A 162 10.55 -2.26 7.54
CA LEU A 162 9.64 -1.17 7.19
C LEU A 162 8.43 -1.15 8.14
N ASP A 163 8.04 0.06 8.53
CA ASP A 163 6.87 0.26 9.38
C ASP A 163 5.61 -0.27 8.69
N ARG A 164 4.84 -1.09 9.41
CA ARG A 164 3.59 -1.65 8.89
C ARG A 164 2.55 -0.57 8.63
N GLU A 165 2.58 0.53 9.37
CA GLU A 165 1.68 1.65 9.15
C GLU A 165 1.97 2.32 7.80
N LEU A 166 3.25 2.50 7.44
CA LEU A 166 3.66 3.00 6.13
C LEU A 166 3.21 2.06 5.01
N LEU A 167 3.39 0.75 5.19
CA LEU A 167 2.94 -0.26 4.22
C LEU A 167 1.42 -0.24 4.04
N ARG A 168 0.66 -0.07 5.13
CA ARG A 168 -0.81 0.02 5.06
C ARG A 168 -1.25 1.27 4.32
N ILE A 169 -0.64 2.43 4.62
CA ILE A 169 -0.95 3.69 3.90
C ILE A 169 -0.66 3.52 2.40
N ALA A 170 0.46 2.91 2.03
CA ALA A 170 0.79 2.66 0.63
C ALA A 170 -0.24 1.75 -0.07
N LEU A 171 -0.66 0.65 0.57
CA LEU A 171 -1.69 -0.23 0.04
C LEU A 171 -3.05 0.49 -0.11
N LEU A 172 -3.43 1.35 0.84
CA LEU A 172 -4.66 2.13 0.76
C LEU A 172 -4.62 3.15 -0.39
N SER A 173 -3.45 3.75 -0.66
CA SER A 173 -3.28 4.75 -1.73
C SER A 173 -3.51 4.20 -3.14
N VAL A 174 -3.51 2.87 -3.30
CA VAL A 174 -3.69 2.17 -4.58
C VAL A 174 -4.96 1.31 -4.59
N GLU A 175 -5.98 1.74 -3.84
CA GLU A 175 -7.35 1.22 -3.85
C GLU A 175 -7.46 -0.30 -3.57
N THR A 176 -6.59 -0.82 -2.69
CA THR A 176 -6.67 -2.24 -2.26
C THR A 176 -7.86 -2.55 -1.37
N GLU A 177 -8.51 -1.51 -0.82
CA GLU A 177 -9.76 -1.60 -0.08
C GLU A 177 -10.85 -0.90 -0.88
N THR A 178 -12.00 -1.56 -1.00
CA THR A 178 -13.15 -1.04 -1.72
C THR A 178 -14.42 -1.31 -0.94
N SER A 179 -15.41 -0.42 -1.05
CA SER A 179 -16.73 -0.60 -0.47
C SER A 179 -17.78 -0.26 -1.53
N GLU A 180 -18.43 -1.28 -2.06
CA GLU A 180 -19.50 -1.16 -3.04
C GLU A 180 -20.76 -1.87 -2.53
N GLY A 181 -21.75 -1.08 -2.10
CA GLY A 181 -23.00 -1.59 -1.56
C GLY A 181 -22.77 -2.51 -0.36
N SER A 182 -23.18 -3.78 -0.49
CA SER A 182 -23.03 -4.81 0.55
C SER A 182 -21.68 -5.53 0.52
N LEU A 183 -20.80 -5.22 -0.44
CA LEU A 183 -19.50 -5.83 -0.60
C LEU A 183 -18.42 -4.87 -0.10
N GLN A 184 -17.56 -5.36 0.78
CA GLN A 184 -16.40 -4.62 1.25
C GLN A 184 -15.16 -5.51 1.13
N MET A 185 -14.10 -4.99 0.52
CA MET A 185 -12.78 -5.61 0.52
C MET A 185 -11.89 -4.84 1.49
N VAL A 186 -11.24 -5.55 2.41
CA VAL A 186 -10.35 -4.95 3.42
C VAL A 186 -9.01 -5.67 3.43
N VAL A 187 -7.93 -4.95 3.76
CA VAL A 187 -6.64 -5.58 4.01
C VAL A 187 -6.71 -6.30 5.36
N ASP A 188 -6.43 -7.60 5.35
CA ASP A 188 -6.46 -8.46 6.54
C ASP A 188 -5.09 -8.49 7.21
N LYS A 189 -4.06 -8.85 6.43
CA LYS A 189 -2.71 -8.99 6.96
C LYS A 189 -1.69 -8.52 5.93
N ILE A 190 -0.70 -7.78 6.40
CA ILE A 190 0.50 -7.44 5.64
C ILE A 190 1.61 -8.39 6.07
N GLU A 191 2.21 -9.10 5.11
CA GLU A 191 3.36 -9.98 5.33
C GLU A 191 4.68 -9.18 5.28
N THR A 192 5.80 -9.83 5.61
CA THR A 192 7.10 -9.17 5.59
C THR A 192 7.44 -8.73 4.16
N PRO A 193 7.76 -7.45 3.93
CA PRO A 193 8.13 -6.96 2.61
C PRO A 193 9.48 -7.52 2.16
N ILE A 194 9.66 -7.64 0.85
CA ILE A 194 10.84 -8.24 0.22
C ILE A 194 11.48 -7.21 -0.70
N GLN A 195 12.78 -6.95 -0.52
CA GLN A 195 13.54 -6.12 -1.46
C GLN A 195 13.75 -6.90 -2.77
N LEU A 196 13.37 -6.29 -3.90
CA LEU A 196 13.55 -6.87 -5.23
C LEU A 196 14.81 -6.34 -5.91
N ALA A 197 15.04 -5.02 -5.87
CA ALA A 197 16.15 -4.37 -6.56
C ALA A 197 16.46 -2.99 -5.99
N ASP A 198 17.70 -2.54 -6.17
CA ASP A 198 18.08 -1.13 -6.02
C ASP A 198 18.03 -0.43 -7.37
N LYS A 199 17.42 0.75 -7.43
CA LYS A 199 17.37 1.58 -8.64
C LYS A 199 17.91 2.98 -8.36
N LEU A 200 18.47 3.59 -9.40
CA LEU A 200 18.86 5.00 -9.40
C LEU A 200 17.86 5.77 -10.29
N ILE A 201 16.98 6.54 -9.67
CA ILE A 201 15.99 7.37 -10.37
C ILE A 201 16.62 8.72 -10.72
N PRO A 202 16.69 9.10 -12.00
CA PRO A 202 17.21 10.40 -12.39
C PRO A 202 16.41 11.54 -11.74
N CYS A 203 17.12 12.50 -11.16
CA CYS A 203 16.59 13.75 -10.68
C CYS A 203 17.36 14.90 -11.35
N MET A 204 16.67 16.03 -11.54
CA MET A 204 17.26 17.25 -12.10
C MET A 204 17.33 18.30 -11.01
N GLU A 205 18.53 18.75 -10.68
CA GLU A 205 18.76 19.79 -9.69
C GLU A 205 19.10 21.11 -10.41
N PHE A 206 18.50 22.20 -9.94
CA PHE A 206 18.75 23.55 -10.38
C PHE A 206 19.12 24.41 -9.17
N LEU A 207 20.29 25.04 -9.22
CA LEU A 207 20.65 26.11 -8.30
C LEU A 207 20.05 27.40 -8.84
N VAL A 208 19.13 28.00 -8.09
CA VAL A 208 18.39 29.19 -8.49
C VAL A 208 18.72 30.35 -7.55
N TYR A 209 18.92 31.52 -8.15
CA TYR A 209 19.07 32.78 -7.43
C TYR A 209 17.80 33.61 -7.58
N ASN A 210 17.16 33.94 -6.46
CA ASN A 210 16.06 34.90 -6.41
C ASN A 210 16.62 36.32 -6.35
N ARG A 211 16.37 37.14 -7.37
CA ARG A 211 16.87 38.52 -7.45
C ARG A 211 16.17 39.47 -6.47
N VAL A 212 14.92 39.20 -6.13
CA VAL A 212 14.12 40.03 -5.22
C VAL A 212 14.58 39.83 -3.78
N GLU A 213 14.63 38.57 -3.35
CA GLU A 213 15.03 38.19 -1.99
C GLU A 213 16.54 38.11 -1.81
N LYS A 214 17.30 38.11 -2.91
CA LYS A 214 18.76 37.97 -2.97
C LYS A 214 19.28 36.69 -2.30
N VAL A 215 18.48 35.64 -2.31
CA VAL A 215 18.82 34.32 -1.75
C VAL A 215 19.02 33.27 -2.83
N TYR A 216 19.84 32.27 -2.50
CA TYR A 216 19.99 31.06 -3.29
C TYR A 216 19.13 29.96 -2.70
N PHE A 217 18.49 29.18 -3.56
CA PHE A 217 17.73 28.01 -3.19
C PHE A 217 17.87 26.93 -4.26
N THR A 218 17.55 25.71 -3.89
CA THR A 218 17.64 24.53 -4.77
C THR A 218 16.26 24.15 -5.27
N ARG A 219 16.14 23.81 -6.55
CA ARG A 219 14.94 23.15 -7.11
C ARG A 219 15.28 21.77 -7.65
N VAL A 220 14.55 20.76 -7.22
CA VAL A 220 14.78 19.36 -7.61
C VAL A 220 13.53 18.82 -8.29
N TRP A 221 13.68 18.35 -9.52
CA TRP A 221 12.63 17.61 -10.21
C TRP A 221 12.90 16.11 -10.10
N ASN A 222 11.95 15.37 -9.52
CA ASN A 222 12.03 13.92 -9.35
C ASN A 222 11.28 13.23 -10.50
N THR A 223 11.99 12.45 -11.34
CA THR A 223 11.34 11.81 -12.49
C THR A 223 10.47 10.61 -12.12
N LEU A 224 10.52 10.13 -10.87
CA LEU A 224 9.64 9.04 -10.41
C LEU A 224 8.25 9.57 -10.08
N THR A 225 8.16 10.69 -9.36
CA THR A 225 6.90 11.36 -9.03
C THR A 225 6.41 12.29 -10.13
N GLU A 226 7.31 12.70 -11.03
CA GLU A 226 7.07 13.72 -12.07
C GLU A 226 6.64 15.07 -11.48
N GLN A 227 7.26 15.44 -10.36
CA GLN A 227 6.97 16.66 -9.61
C GLN A 227 8.25 17.31 -9.08
N TRP A 228 8.14 18.58 -8.69
CA TRP A 228 9.15 19.26 -7.89
C TRP A 228 9.16 18.67 -6.48
N ASP A 229 10.34 18.33 -5.98
CA ASP A 229 10.53 17.51 -4.78
C ASP A 229 11.10 18.36 -3.63
N GLU A 230 10.18 18.97 -2.88
CA GLU A 230 10.54 19.88 -1.77
C GLU A 230 11.31 19.17 -0.64
N VAL A 231 11.14 17.85 -0.48
CA VAL A 231 11.83 17.08 0.56
C VAL A 231 13.32 16.98 0.22
N LEU A 232 13.64 16.65 -1.03
CA LEU A 232 15.03 16.65 -1.49
C LEU A 232 15.62 18.06 -1.53
N GLU A 233 14.84 19.08 -1.91
CA GLU A 233 15.27 20.48 -1.89
C GLU A 233 15.71 20.91 -0.49
N LYS A 234 14.84 20.73 0.52
CA LYS A 234 15.16 21.02 1.93
C LYS A 234 16.35 20.21 2.43
N TYR A 235 16.40 18.92 2.10
CA TYR A 235 17.51 18.06 2.52
C TYR A 235 18.86 18.51 1.94
N ILE A 236 18.89 18.97 0.69
CA ILE A 236 20.10 19.54 0.08
C ILE A 236 20.48 20.85 0.78
N GLU A 237 19.52 21.74 1.01
CA GLU A 237 19.77 23.04 1.65
C GLU A 237 20.29 22.91 3.08
N GLU A 238 19.82 21.92 3.83
CA GLU A 238 20.27 21.63 5.20
C GLU A 238 21.66 20.98 5.25
N MET A 239 21.96 20.07 4.31
CA MET A 239 23.15 19.21 4.37
C MET A 239 24.32 19.71 3.51
N ASP A 240 24.05 20.53 2.50
CA ASP A 240 25.01 21.14 1.58
C ASP A 240 24.65 22.62 1.37
N PRO A 241 24.65 23.43 2.45
CA PRO A 241 24.20 24.80 2.39
C PRO A 241 25.09 25.60 1.43
N LEU A 242 24.44 26.24 0.46
CA LEU A 242 25.03 27.01 -0.64
C LEU A 242 25.83 28.25 -0.19
N THR A 243 25.99 28.47 1.13
CA THR A 243 26.66 29.62 1.76
C THR A 243 28.18 29.58 1.77
N SER A 244 28.85 28.61 1.13
CA SER A 244 30.32 28.52 1.14
C SER A 244 31.01 28.90 -0.18
N GLN A 245 30.30 29.52 -1.13
CA GLN A 245 30.91 30.07 -2.35
C GLN A 245 30.61 31.57 -2.47
N SER A 246 31.22 32.33 -1.55
CA SER A 246 31.46 33.77 -1.69
C SER A 246 32.81 34.02 -2.36
#